data_AF-A0A5A7RBC2-F1
#
_entry.id   AF-A0A5A7RBC2-F1
#
_cell.length_a   1.000
_cell.length_b   1.000
_cell.length_c   1.000
_cell.angle_alpha   90.00
_cell.angle_beta   90.00
_cell.angle_gamma   90.00
#
_symmetry.space_group_name_H-M   'P 1'
#
loop_
_entity.id
_entity.type
_entity.pdbx_description
1 polymer ?
#
loop_
_entity_poly.entity_id
_entity_poly.type
_entity_poly.pdbx_seq_one_letter_code
_entity_poly.pdbx_strand_id
1 'polypeptide(L)'
;MPAASRYTPMRVDKMILSCSPDDDEQNCRAIMTYNCPAAMAYCCPGSSKEWTCIVDTNVSLQYKNCLYSKEHQLLFALTCSYDLVSWDLRDPLSPSLVDCRKIDFPEENKAWHPKDLTCETGEHLVAAGKDLLMVTQYVLMSVLPDGLYIDANNDPTGSIYEQGFPYVTIDFDVERYDPATAGVKCVEDSFMGRWAVFVGYYSDAVALPVAHYLEVVKPGSIYFTDVLRPWIGFGDYPCGGHDVGIFDYWKQDGVFVLLSM
;
A
#
# COMPACT_ATOMS: atom_id res chain seq x y z
N MET A 1 19.78 -40.60 6.52
CA MET A 1 18.93 -39.86 5.58
C MET A 1 19.24 -38.38 5.73
N PRO A 2 19.63 -37.64 4.69
CA PRO A 2 19.78 -36.20 4.81
C PRO A 2 18.41 -35.55 4.94
N ALA A 3 18.31 -34.56 5.83
CA ALA A 3 17.10 -33.79 6.09
C ALA A 3 16.60 -33.13 4.79
N ALA A 4 15.31 -33.28 4.51
CA ALA A 4 14.63 -32.50 3.48
C ALA A 4 14.87 -31.02 3.78
N SER A 5 15.55 -30.32 2.86
CA SER A 5 15.59 -28.86 2.88
C SER A 5 14.14 -28.39 2.87
N ARG A 6 13.70 -27.75 3.95
CA ARG A 6 12.40 -27.07 3.98
C ARG A 6 12.47 -25.96 2.93
N TYR A 7 11.97 -26.25 1.72
CA TYR A 7 11.64 -25.22 0.76
C TYR A 7 10.60 -24.34 1.44
N THR A 8 10.97 -23.13 1.84
CA THR A 8 9.98 -22.10 2.13
C THR A 8 9.37 -21.74 0.78
N PRO A 9 8.06 -22.00 0.56
CA PRO A 9 7.42 -21.66 -0.70
C PRO A 9 7.56 -20.16 -0.95
N MET A 10 7.79 -19.79 -2.21
CA MET A 10 7.80 -18.39 -2.63
C MET A 10 6.45 -17.77 -2.26
N ARG A 11 6.48 -16.66 -1.54
CA ARG A 11 5.27 -15.94 -1.14
C ARG A 11 5.16 -14.69 -2.00
N VAL A 12 4.11 -14.60 -2.79
CA VAL A 12 3.76 -13.36 -3.49
C VAL A 12 3.00 -12.47 -2.51
N ASP A 13 3.44 -11.22 -2.41
CA ASP A 13 2.80 -10.20 -1.60
C ASP A 13 1.85 -9.39 -2.48
N LYS A 14 2.35 -8.66 -3.48
CA LYS A 14 1.54 -7.89 -4.44
C LYS A 14 1.84 -8.29 -5.87
N MET A 15 0.85 -8.20 -6.77
CA MET A 15 1.03 -8.33 -8.21
C MET A 15 0.22 -7.25 -8.94
N ILE A 16 0.85 -6.58 -9.90
CA ILE A 16 0.23 -5.55 -10.74
C ILE A 16 0.58 -5.76 -12.21
N LEU A 17 -0.19 -5.14 -13.10
CA LEU A 17 0.05 -5.15 -14.53
C LEU A 17 0.22 -3.72 -15.04
N SER A 18 1.16 -3.50 -15.96
CA SER A 18 1.33 -2.18 -16.59
C SER A 18 0.16 -1.79 -17.50
N CYS A 19 -0.48 -2.78 -18.12
CA CYS A 19 -1.67 -2.67 -18.94
C CYS A 19 -2.40 -4.03 -18.99
N SER A 20 -3.59 -4.05 -19.58
CA SER A 20 -4.24 -5.32 -19.88
C SER A 20 -3.38 -6.09 -20.89
N PRO A 21 -3.11 -7.40 -20.67
CA PRO A 21 -2.40 -8.21 -21.66
C PRO A 21 -3.17 -8.32 -22.97
N ASP A 22 -4.49 -8.15 -22.95
CA ASP A 22 -5.33 -8.16 -24.15
C ASP A 22 -5.19 -6.88 -25.00
N ASP A 23 -4.77 -5.76 -24.38
CA ASP A 23 -4.63 -4.47 -25.06
C ASP A 23 -3.27 -4.35 -25.75
N ASP A 24 -2.21 -4.83 -25.11
CA ASP A 24 -0.83 -4.78 -25.62
C ASP A 24 0.01 -5.93 -25.04
N GLU A 25 -0.16 -7.11 -25.62
CA GLU A 25 0.48 -8.36 -25.17
C GLU A 25 2.02 -8.24 -25.11
N GLN A 26 2.63 -7.49 -26.03
CA GLN A 26 4.08 -7.37 -26.15
C GLN A 26 4.69 -6.38 -25.14
N ASN A 27 3.98 -5.30 -24.82
CA ASN A 27 4.45 -4.28 -23.87
C ASN A 27 3.87 -4.42 -22.46
N CYS A 28 2.95 -5.36 -22.25
CA CYS A 28 2.48 -5.71 -20.91
C CYS A 28 3.65 -6.21 -20.06
N ARG A 29 3.73 -5.67 -18.84
CA ARG A 29 4.65 -6.06 -17.80
C ARG A 29 3.81 -6.50 -16.61
N ALA A 30 4.03 -7.72 -16.15
CA ALA A 30 3.55 -8.12 -14.85
C ALA A 30 4.65 -7.87 -13.84
N ILE A 31 4.33 -7.22 -12.72
CA ILE A 31 5.27 -6.90 -11.66
C ILE A 31 4.76 -7.54 -10.39
N MET A 32 5.64 -8.15 -9.60
CA MET A 32 5.31 -8.70 -8.30
C MET A 32 6.28 -8.22 -7.22
N THR A 33 5.76 -8.03 -6.01
CA THR A 33 6.58 -8.05 -4.79
C THR A 33 6.44 -9.40 -4.12
N TYR A 34 7.54 -9.94 -3.59
CA TYR A 34 7.56 -11.31 -3.10
C TYR A 34 8.65 -11.55 -2.04
N ASN A 35 8.43 -12.57 -1.21
CA ASN A 35 9.30 -13.07 -0.15
C ASN A 35 9.63 -12.06 0.96
N CYS A 36 10.44 -12.50 1.93
CA CYS A 36 11.05 -11.65 2.93
C CYS A 36 12.58 -11.75 2.77
N PRO A 37 13.31 -10.64 2.56
CA PRO A 37 12.81 -9.27 2.38
C PRO A 37 12.00 -9.12 1.09
N ALA A 38 10.97 -8.26 1.11
CA ALA A 38 10.02 -8.04 0.01
C ALA A 38 10.73 -7.53 -1.26
N ALA A 39 11.22 -8.48 -2.06
CA ALA A 39 11.91 -8.27 -3.32
C ALA A 39 10.90 -7.96 -4.42
N MET A 40 11.38 -7.43 -5.54
CA MET A 40 10.54 -7.13 -6.69
C MET A 40 11.04 -7.84 -7.94
N ALA A 41 10.12 -8.35 -8.75
CA ALA A 41 10.42 -8.96 -10.02
C ALA A 41 9.39 -8.55 -11.06
N TYR A 42 9.74 -8.67 -12.33
CA TYR A 42 8.82 -8.48 -13.44
C TYR A 42 8.93 -9.63 -14.43
N CYS A 43 7.89 -9.80 -15.24
CA CYS A 43 7.90 -10.63 -16.43
C CYS A 43 7.13 -9.94 -17.56
N CYS A 44 7.24 -10.48 -18.77
CA CYS A 44 6.53 -10.00 -19.95
C CYS A 44 5.58 -11.10 -20.42
N PRO A 45 4.31 -11.13 -19.98
CA PRO A 45 3.43 -12.27 -20.17
C PRO A 45 3.30 -12.74 -21.63
N GLY A 46 3.34 -11.81 -22.58
CA GLY A 46 3.28 -12.11 -24.02
C GLY A 46 4.56 -12.70 -24.64
N SER A 47 5.72 -12.53 -23.99
CA SER A 47 7.01 -12.94 -24.56
C SER A 47 7.79 -13.92 -23.70
N SER A 48 7.56 -13.98 -22.39
CA SER A 48 8.26 -14.87 -21.47
C SER A 48 7.43 -15.23 -20.25
N LYS A 49 7.62 -16.46 -19.77
CA LYS A 49 7.09 -16.94 -18.48
C LYS A 49 8.09 -16.84 -17.34
N GLU A 50 9.31 -16.39 -17.65
CA GLU A 50 10.39 -16.25 -16.67
C GLU A 50 10.28 -14.90 -15.95
N TRP A 51 10.52 -14.93 -14.64
CA TRP A 51 10.55 -13.73 -13.79
C TRP A 51 11.98 -13.24 -13.63
N THR A 52 12.18 -11.95 -13.88
CA THR A 52 13.46 -11.27 -13.71
C THR A 52 13.40 -10.39 -12.47
N CYS A 53 14.33 -10.59 -11.54
CA CYS A 53 14.42 -9.79 -10.32
C CYS A 53 14.87 -8.36 -10.67
N ILE A 54 14.17 -7.37 -10.11
CA ILE A 54 14.57 -5.95 -10.19
C ILE A 54 15.51 -5.70 -9.02
N VAL A 55 16.80 -5.57 -9.33
CA VAL A 55 17.86 -5.36 -8.35
C VAL A 55 18.65 -4.10 -8.68
N ASP A 56 18.95 -3.30 -7.66
CA ASP A 56 19.99 -2.27 -7.69
C ASP A 56 20.85 -2.42 -6.43
N THR A 57 22.17 -2.25 -6.56
CA THR A 57 23.08 -2.36 -5.41
C THR A 57 22.98 -1.19 -4.43
N ASN A 58 22.36 -0.08 -4.84
CA ASN A 58 22.28 1.16 -4.08
C ASN A 58 20.92 1.40 -3.42
N VAL A 59 19.94 0.51 -3.63
CA VAL A 59 18.57 0.66 -3.10
C VAL A 59 18.31 -0.44 -2.07
N SER A 60 17.68 -0.07 -0.95
CA SER A 60 17.14 -1.04 0.00
C SER A 60 16.10 -1.92 -0.71
N LEU A 61 16.40 -3.20 -0.91
CA LEU A 61 15.55 -4.15 -1.64
C LEU A 61 14.33 -4.63 -0.83
N GLN A 62 13.89 -3.85 0.15
CA GLN A 62 12.68 -4.10 0.93
C GLN A 62 11.59 -3.15 0.47
N TYR A 63 10.72 -3.62 -0.41
CA TYR A 63 9.62 -2.83 -0.96
C TYR A 63 8.36 -2.96 -0.11
N LYS A 64 7.77 -1.81 0.26
CA LYS A 64 6.46 -1.71 0.92
C LYS A 64 5.32 -1.79 -0.09
N ASN A 65 5.43 -1.04 -1.17
CA ASN A 65 4.37 -0.90 -2.16
C ASN A 65 4.97 -0.59 -3.55
N CYS A 66 4.19 -0.81 -4.60
CA CYS A 66 4.52 -0.43 -5.96
C CYS A 66 3.27 -0.14 -6.79
N LEU A 67 3.41 0.68 -7.82
CA LEU A 67 2.37 0.92 -8.83
C LEU A 67 3.00 1.19 -10.18
N TYR A 68 2.29 0.86 -11.24
CA TYR A 68 2.67 1.25 -12.59
C TYR A 68 1.83 2.44 -13.05
N SER A 69 2.47 3.56 -13.36
CA SER A 69 1.77 4.77 -13.79
C SER A 69 1.79 4.90 -15.30
N LYS A 70 0.64 4.70 -15.95
CA LYS A 70 0.50 4.84 -17.41
C LYS A 70 0.87 6.24 -17.93
N GLU A 71 0.52 7.29 -17.18
CA GLU A 71 0.83 8.69 -17.55
C GLU A 71 2.33 8.98 -17.57
N HIS A 72 3.10 8.29 -16.73
CA HIS A 72 4.55 8.45 -16.63
C HIS A 72 5.31 7.38 -17.43
N GLN A 73 4.63 6.27 -17.77
CA GLN A 73 5.23 5.05 -18.32
C GLN A 73 6.35 4.47 -17.45
N LEU A 74 6.22 4.63 -16.13
CA LEU A 74 7.19 4.20 -15.14
C LEU A 74 6.52 3.35 -14.06
N LEU A 75 7.29 2.39 -13.54
CA LEU A 75 6.98 1.68 -12.30
C LEU A 75 7.52 2.51 -11.13
N PHE A 76 6.65 2.90 -10.21
CA PHE A 76 7.04 3.52 -8.95
C PHE A 76 7.00 2.48 -7.84
N ALA A 77 7.96 2.55 -6.91
CA ALA A 77 7.99 1.70 -5.73
C ALA A 77 8.46 2.47 -4.50
N LEU A 78 7.87 2.13 -3.36
CA LEU A 78 8.22 2.69 -2.05
C LEU A 78 9.00 1.64 -1.26
N THR A 79 10.18 1.99 -0.77
CA THR A 79 10.98 1.11 0.09
C THR A 79 10.59 1.23 1.56
N CYS A 80 10.97 0.26 2.39
CA CYS A 80 10.84 0.32 3.85
C CYS A 80 11.62 1.47 4.48
N SER A 81 12.60 2.03 3.76
CA SER A 81 13.37 3.21 4.16
C SER A 81 12.74 4.53 3.69
N TYR A 82 11.54 4.47 3.09
CA TYR A 82 10.81 5.58 2.47
C TYR A 82 11.56 6.23 1.32
N ASP A 83 12.32 5.44 0.57
CA ASP A 83 12.82 5.86 -0.74
C ASP A 83 11.73 5.61 -1.77
N LEU A 84 11.37 6.65 -2.53
CA LEU A 84 10.58 6.52 -3.73
C LEU A 84 11.53 6.26 -4.89
N VAL A 85 11.40 5.08 -5.49
CA VAL A 85 12.17 4.70 -6.68
C VAL A 85 11.26 4.61 -7.89
N SER A 86 11.80 4.99 -9.04
CA SER A 86 11.11 4.86 -10.33
C SER A 86 11.95 4.07 -11.31
N TRP A 87 11.30 3.14 -12.01
CA TRP A 87 11.92 2.19 -12.91
C TRP A 87 11.29 2.30 -14.30
N ASP A 88 12.14 2.31 -15.32
CA ASP A 88 11.74 2.13 -16.70
C ASP A 88 11.85 0.65 -17.09
N LEU A 89 10.72 0.07 -17.46
CA LEU A 89 10.58 -1.34 -17.84
C LEU A 89 10.35 -1.54 -19.34
N ARG A 90 10.58 -0.51 -20.16
CA ARG A 90 10.37 -0.59 -21.63
C ARG A 90 11.27 -1.64 -22.25
N ASP A 91 12.56 -1.65 -21.89
CA ASP A 91 13.49 -2.72 -22.26
C ASP A 91 13.31 -3.93 -21.32
N PRO A 92 12.73 -5.05 -21.79
CA PRO A 92 12.50 -6.22 -20.96
C PRO A 92 13.78 -6.96 -20.59
N LEU A 93 14.92 -6.68 -21.23
CA LEU A 93 16.21 -7.29 -20.92
C LEU A 93 17.06 -6.43 -19.98
N SER A 94 16.74 -5.14 -19.86
CA SER A 94 17.53 -4.17 -19.11
C SER A 94 16.62 -3.12 -18.45
N PRO A 95 15.88 -3.49 -17.38
CA PRO A 95 15.14 -2.52 -16.59
C PRO A 95 16.11 -1.51 -15.99
N SER A 96 15.76 -0.24 -16.00
CA SER A 96 16.67 0.82 -15.56
C SER A 96 16.05 1.68 -14.46
N LEU A 97 16.86 1.96 -13.43
CA LEU A 97 16.50 2.89 -12.37
C LEU A 97 16.57 4.32 -12.95
N VAL A 98 15.44 5.03 -12.90
CA VAL A 98 15.31 6.39 -13.43
C VAL A 98 15.59 7.42 -12.35
N ASP A 99 15.00 7.23 -11.17
CA ASP A 99 15.18 8.12 -10.02
C ASP A 99 15.04 7.31 -8.71
N CYS A 100 15.75 7.75 -7.69
CA CYS A 100 15.70 7.19 -6.34
C CYS A 100 15.88 8.34 -5.36
N ARG A 101 14.83 8.68 -4.63
CA ARG A 101 14.87 9.77 -3.65
C ARG A 101 14.20 9.38 -2.36
N LYS A 102 14.85 9.74 -1.27
CA LYS A 102 14.24 9.66 0.05
C LYS A 102 13.10 10.68 0.13
N ILE A 103 11.92 10.22 0.55
CA ILE A 103 10.80 11.10 0.82
C ILE A 103 11.09 11.84 2.12
N ASP A 104 11.18 13.17 2.03
CA ASP A 104 11.25 14.03 3.19
C ASP A 104 9.83 14.33 3.69
N PHE A 105 9.50 13.76 4.84
CA PHE A 105 8.28 14.06 5.57
C PHE A 105 8.51 15.30 6.44
N PRO A 106 7.78 16.41 6.22
CA PRO A 106 7.83 17.56 7.11
C PRO A 106 7.52 17.14 8.56
N GLU A 107 8.29 17.62 9.54
CA GLU A 107 8.00 17.35 10.95
C GLU A 107 6.61 17.82 11.36
N GLU A 108 6.09 18.86 10.69
CA GLU A 108 4.76 19.43 10.89
C GLU A 108 3.64 18.44 10.54
N ASN A 109 3.85 17.51 9.61
CA ASN A 109 2.88 16.47 9.26
C ASN A 109 2.79 15.38 10.33
N LYS A 110 3.81 15.24 11.19
CA LYS A 110 3.79 14.28 12.32
C LYS A 110 3.02 14.78 13.54
N ALA A 111 2.45 15.98 13.48
CA ALA A 111 1.83 16.63 14.64
C ALA A 111 0.42 16.12 14.95
N TRP A 112 -0.28 15.50 13.98
CA TRP A 112 -1.68 15.10 14.11
C TRP A 112 -1.90 13.64 14.49
N HIS A 113 -0.86 12.81 14.47
CA HIS A 113 -1.02 11.42 14.90
C HIS A 113 -1.50 11.39 16.36
N PRO A 114 -2.42 10.48 16.73
CA PRO A 114 -2.65 10.14 18.12
C PRO A 114 -1.35 9.55 18.67
N LYS A 115 -0.42 10.40 19.12
CA LYS A 115 0.90 10.01 19.65
C LYS A 115 0.79 9.06 20.84
N ASP A 116 -0.41 8.97 21.41
CA ASP A 116 -0.74 8.22 22.61
C ASP A 116 -1.42 6.86 22.30
N LEU A 117 -1.67 6.52 21.02
CA LEU A 117 -2.25 5.22 20.64
C LEU A 117 -1.24 4.38 19.87
N THR A 118 -1.18 3.08 20.18
CA THR A 118 -0.46 2.10 19.36
C THR A 118 -1.24 1.88 18.08
N CYS A 119 -0.79 2.59 17.04
CA CYS A 119 -1.33 2.59 15.69
C CYS A 119 -0.32 1.94 14.74
N GLU A 120 -0.79 1.01 13.92
CA GLU A 120 -0.05 0.54 12.75
C GLU A 120 -0.38 1.44 11.56
N THR A 121 0.56 1.53 10.62
CA THR A 121 0.37 2.31 9.39
C THR A 121 0.56 1.44 8.18
N GLY A 122 -0.20 1.73 7.13
CA GLY A 122 0.00 1.11 5.83
C GLY A 122 0.04 2.16 4.73
N GLU A 123 1.12 2.15 3.96
CA GLU A 123 1.33 3.11 2.89
C GLU A 123 0.93 2.55 1.52
N HIS A 124 0.11 3.33 0.82
CA HIS A 124 -0.33 3.06 -0.54
C HIS A 124 0.22 4.13 -1.47
N LEU A 125 0.84 3.70 -2.56
CA LEU A 125 1.09 4.60 -3.68
C LEU A 125 -0.15 4.61 -4.57
N VAL A 126 -0.60 5.78 -5.01
CA VAL A 126 -1.78 5.94 -5.87
C VAL A 126 -1.46 6.89 -7.02
N ALA A 127 -1.81 6.49 -8.24
CA ALA A 127 -1.76 7.37 -9.41
C ALA A 127 -3.09 8.13 -9.58
N ALA A 128 -3.04 9.46 -9.55
CA ALA A 128 -4.17 10.36 -9.74
C ALA A 128 -3.92 11.25 -10.98
N GLY A 129 -4.16 10.68 -12.16
CA GLY A 129 -3.73 11.28 -13.41
C GLY A 129 -2.20 11.40 -13.44
N LYS A 130 -1.68 12.61 -13.58
CA LYS A 130 -0.23 12.89 -13.58
C LYS A 130 0.35 13.07 -12.17
N ASP A 131 -0.48 13.03 -11.15
CA ASP A 131 -0.05 13.18 -9.77
C ASP A 131 0.19 11.81 -9.14
N LEU A 132 1.26 11.72 -8.38
CA LEU A 132 1.55 10.57 -7.55
C LEU A 132 1.21 10.92 -6.10
N LEU A 133 0.33 10.14 -5.50
CA LEU A 133 -0.09 10.30 -4.11
C LEU A 133 0.50 9.17 -3.27
N MET A 134 0.84 9.51 -2.05
CA MET A 134 1.08 8.57 -0.97
C MET A 134 -0.08 8.70 0.01
N VAL A 135 -0.76 7.58 0.25
CA VAL A 135 -1.89 7.49 1.16
C VAL A 135 -1.48 6.63 2.34
N THR A 136 -1.42 7.22 3.53
CA THR A 136 -1.10 6.52 4.77
C THR A 136 -2.39 6.19 5.49
N GLN A 137 -2.66 4.90 5.68
CA GLN A 137 -3.81 4.39 6.41
C GLN A 137 -3.43 4.10 7.85
N TYR A 138 -4.16 4.67 8.81
CA TYR A 138 -3.92 4.50 10.25
C TYR A 138 -4.86 3.46 10.84
N VAL A 139 -4.31 2.43 11.48
CA VAL A 139 -5.07 1.28 12.00
C VAL A 139 -4.80 1.05 13.48
N LEU A 140 -5.88 0.95 14.27
CA LEU A 140 -5.83 0.49 15.66
C LEU A 140 -5.92 -1.04 15.71
N MET A 141 -4.97 -1.69 16.38
CA MET A 141 -4.80 -3.14 16.35
C MET A 141 -5.73 -3.95 17.26
N SER A 142 -6.39 -3.32 18.24
CA SER A 142 -7.13 -4.05 19.27
C SER A 142 -8.33 -3.23 19.74
N VAL A 143 -9.46 -3.47 19.09
CA VAL A 143 -10.72 -2.79 19.38
C VAL A 143 -11.72 -3.81 19.92
N LEU A 144 -12.31 -3.52 21.08
CA LEU A 144 -13.35 -4.35 21.68
C LEU A 144 -14.68 -4.27 20.90
N PRO A 145 -15.59 -5.24 21.06
CA PRO A 145 -16.91 -5.19 20.42
C PRO A 145 -17.77 -3.95 20.77
N ASP A 146 -17.47 -3.27 21.87
CA ASP A 146 -18.11 -2.02 22.27
C ASP A 146 -17.42 -0.76 21.70
N GLY A 147 -16.37 -0.93 20.90
CA GLY A 147 -15.59 0.14 20.26
C GLY A 147 -14.46 0.69 21.12
N LEU A 148 -14.23 0.16 22.34
CA LEU A 148 -13.13 0.60 23.18
C LEU A 148 -11.79 0.05 22.68
N TYR A 149 -10.81 0.94 22.55
CA TYR A 149 -9.44 0.57 22.20
C TYR A 149 -8.68 0.03 23.41
N ILE A 150 -7.90 -1.04 23.21
CA ILE A 150 -6.95 -1.54 24.18
C ILE A 150 -5.54 -1.34 23.66
N ASP A 151 -4.74 -0.60 24.41
CA ASP A 151 -3.33 -0.41 24.09
C ASP A 151 -2.52 -1.67 24.42
N ALA A 152 -2.03 -2.35 23.37
CA ALA A 152 -1.20 -3.53 23.50
C ALA A 152 0.11 -3.28 24.26
N ASN A 153 0.63 -2.04 24.29
CA ASN A 153 1.82 -1.69 25.07
C ASN A 153 1.57 -1.78 26.59
N ASN A 154 0.31 -1.70 27.02
CA ASN A 154 -0.10 -1.80 28.41
C ASN A 154 -0.47 -3.24 28.83
N ASP A 155 -0.24 -4.23 27.97
CA ASP A 155 -0.46 -5.64 28.29
C ASP A 155 0.85 -6.36 28.66
N PRO A 156 1.15 -6.50 29.96
CA PRO A 156 2.35 -7.20 30.41
C PRO A 156 2.30 -8.71 30.15
N THR A 157 1.15 -9.26 29.75
CA THR A 157 0.96 -10.69 29.51
C THR A 157 1.07 -11.08 28.03
N GLY A 158 0.96 -10.12 27.11
CA GLY A 158 0.91 -10.36 25.66
C GLY A 158 -0.35 -11.09 25.19
N SER A 159 -1.34 -11.28 26.07
CA SER A 159 -2.58 -12.01 25.81
C SER A 159 -3.54 -11.28 24.86
N ILE A 160 -3.39 -9.97 24.65
CA ILE A 160 -4.22 -9.21 23.71
C ILE A 160 -4.09 -9.76 22.28
N TYR A 161 -2.86 -10.09 21.86
CA TYR A 161 -2.62 -10.68 20.54
C TYR A 161 -3.21 -12.08 20.42
N GLU A 162 -3.24 -12.84 21.54
CA GLU A 162 -3.83 -14.18 21.58
C GLU A 162 -5.37 -14.15 21.50
N GLN A 163 -5.98 -13.05 21.93
CA GLN A 163 -7.43 -12.86 21.92
C GLN A 163 -7.99 -12.54 20.53
N GLY A 164 -7.14 -12.13 19.58
CA GLY A 164 -7.57 -11.91 18.19
C GLY A 164 -8.61 -10.80 18.04
N PHE A 165 -8.45 -9.70 18.78
CA PHE A 165 -9.34 -8.56 18.64
C PHE A 165 -9.29 -7.95 17.23
N PRO A 166 -10.41 -7.44 16.71
CA PRO A 166 -10.44 -6.77 15.42
C PRO A 166 -9.58 -5.51 15.43
N TYR A 167 -9.08 -5.18 14.25
CA TYR A 167 -8.47 -3.89 13.98
C TYR A 167 -9.43 -2.99 13.19
N VAL A 168 -9.26 -1.68 13.34
CA VAL A 168 -10.10 -0.66 12.70
C VAL A 168 -9.23 0.46 12.17
N THR A 169 -9.47 0.86 10.93
CA THR A 169 -8.94 2.08 10.34
C THR A 169 -9.57 3.29 11.02
N ILE A 170 -8.75 4.24 11.46
CA ILE A 170 -9.24 5.43 12.17
C ILE A 170 -9.03 6.72 11.39
N ASP A 171 -8.05 6.75 10.49
CA ASP A 171 -7.70 7.97 9.78
C ASP A 171 -6.86 7.70 8.51
N PHE A 172 -6.69 8.74 7.70
CA PHE A 172 -5.84 8.75 6.52
C PHE A 172 -5.09 10.07 6.36
N ASP A 173 -3.80 9.96 6.03
CA ASP A 173 -3.05 11.07 5.45
C ASP A 173 -2.93 10.87 3.93
N VAL A 174 -3.17 11.95 3.18
CA VAL A 174 -2.98 11.95 1.72
C VAL A 174 -1.99 13.04 1.37
N GLU A 175 -0.85 12.61 0.84
CA GLU A 175 0.23 13.51 0.46
C GLU A 175 0.55 13.35 -1.03
N ARG A 176 0.77 14.48 -1.70
CA ARG A 176 1.18 14.52 -3.10
C ARG A 176 2.69 14.64 -3.18
N TYR A 177 3.30 13.78 -3.98
CA TYR A 177 4.72 13.83 -4.28
C TYR A 177 5.04 15.02 -5.20
N ASP A 178 6.04 15.81 -4.81
CA ASP A 178 6.59 16.91 -5.60
C ASP A 178 7.99 16.54 -6.12
N PRO A 179 8.14 16.21 -7.42
CA PRO A 179 9.42 15.79 -7.98
C PRO A 179 10.48 16.90 -7.96
N ALA A 180 10.07 18.18 -7.86
CA ALA A 180 11.00 19.29 -7.83
C ALA A 180 11.72 19.39 -6.48
N THR A 181 11.02 19.11 -5.38
CA THR A 181 11.58 19.18 -4.02
C THR A 181 11.93 17.81 -3.44
N ALA A 182 11.59 16.72 -4.13
CA ALA A 182 11.66 15.35 -3.60
C ALA A 182 10.87 15.15 -2.29
N GLY A 183 9.94 16.06 -2.02
CA GLY A 183 9.15 16.07 -0.80
C GLY A 183 7.72 15.65 -1.05
N VAL A 184 6.98 15.45 0.02
CA VAL A 184 5.54 15.25 0.00
C VAL A 184 4.84 16.44 0.65
N LYS A 185 3.66 16.79 0.13
CA LYS A 185 2.83 17.87 0.66
C LYS A 185 1.41 17.34 0.85
N CYS A 186 0.79 17.66 1.98
CA CYS A 186 -0.62 17.35 2.20
C CYS A 186 -1.44 17.94 1.04
N VAL A 187 -2.37 17.15 0.53
CA VAL A 187 -3.25 17.60 -0.55
C VAL A 187 -4.25 18.61 -0.02
N GLU A 188 -4.53 19.65 -0.81
CA GLU A 188 -5.62 20.57 -0.51
C GLU A 188 -6.98 19.88 -0.71
N ASP A 189 -8.00 20.29 0.05
CA ASP A 189 -9.36 19.75 -0.04
C ASP A 189 -9.93 19.80 -1.47
N SER A 190 -9.62 20.88 -2.20
CA SER A 190 -10.02 21.07 -3.60
C SER A 190 -9.37 20.06 -4.55
N PHE A 191 -8.18 19.55 -4.21
CA PHE A 191 -7.55 18.48 -4.98
C PHE A 191 -8.34 17.18 -4.80
N MET A 192 -8.57 16.78 -3.55
CA MET A 192 -9.32 15.55 -3.22
C MET A 192 -10.76 15.60 -3.72
N GLY A 193 -11.38 16.77 -3.79
CA GLY A 193 -12.73 16.93 -4.35
C GLY A 193 -12.92 16.50 -5.80
N ARG A 194 -11.83 16.25 -6.53
CA ARG A 194 -11.87 15.75 -7.92
C ARG A 194 -11.68 14.25 -8.02
N TRP A 195 -11.32 13.59 -6.93
CA TRP A 195 -10.90 12.19 -6.90
C TRP A 195 -11.70 11.39 -5.87
N ALA A 196 -11.89 10.11 -6.19
CA ALA A 196 -12.25 9.08 -5.24
C ALA A 196 -11.12 8.06 -5.24
N VAL A 197 -10.54 7.79 -4.08
CA VAL A 197 -9.34 6.96 -3.94
C VAL A 197 -9.73 5.57 -3.46
N PHE A 198 -9.11 4.53 -4.03
CA PHE A 198 -9.32 3.14 -3.67
C PHE A 198 -8.00 2.54 -3.22
N VAL A 199 -7.94 2.09 -1.97
CA VAL A 199 -6.75 1.51 -1.35
C VAL A 199 -7.08 0.18 -0.67
N GLY A 200 -6.07 -0.65 -0.45
CA GLY A 200 -6.28 -1.96 0.15
C GLY A 200 -5.04 -2.83 0.12
N TYR A 201 -5.04 -3.87 0.94
CA TYR A 201 -3.92 -4.74 1.20
C TYR A 201 -3.44 -5.41 -0.09
N TYR A 202 -2.19 -5.11 -0.47
CA TYR A 202 -1.57 -5.59 -1.71
C TYR A 202 -2.42 -5.38 -2.98
N SER A 203 -3.32 -4.39 -2.97
CA SER A 203 -4.14 -4.03 -4.11
C SER A 203 -3.44 -3.01 -5.02
N ASP A 204 -3.82 -2.97 -6.29
CA ASP A 204 -3.42 -1.89 -7.21
C ASP A 204 -4.27 -0.65 -6.89
N ALA A 205 -3.72 0.22 -6.03
CA ALA A 205 -4.45 1.36 -5.54
C ALA A 205 -4.63 2.42 -6.63
N VAL A 206 -5.84 2.96 -6.75
CA VAL A 206 -6.27 3.78 -7.90
C VAL A 206 -7.06 4.99 -7.45
N ALA A 207 -6.89 6.11 -8.16
CA ALA A 207 -7.75 7.28 -8.01
C ALA A 207 -8.66 7.42 -9.24
N LEU A 208 -9.97 7.47 -9.01
CA LEU A 208 -10.96 7.68 -10.05
C LEU A 208 -11.38 9.15 -10.12
N PRO A 209 -11.39 9.76 -11.32
CA PRO A 209 -11.89 11.12 -11.50
C PRO A 209 -13.41 11.16 -11.29
N VAL A 210 -13.85 11.83 -10.23
CA VAL A 210 -15.24 11.83 -9.76
C VAL A 210 -16.22 12.31 -10.83
N ALA A 211 -15.79 13.26 -11.68
CA ALA A 211 -16.60 13.81 -12.77
C ALA A 211 -17.15 12.74 -13.74
N HIS A 212 -16.50 11.58 -13.82
CA HIS A 212 -16.92 10.47 -14.69
C HIS A 212 -17.78 9.41 -13.97
N TYR A 213 -17.92 9.49 -12.64
CA TYR A 213 -18.49 8.42 -11.81
C TYR A 213 -19.44 8.95 -10.70
N LEU A 214 -20.02 10.13 -10.87
CA LEU A 214 -20.83 10.83 -9.86
C LEU A 214 -21.97 10.01 -9.23
N GLU A 215 -22.48 9.00 -9.92
CA GLU A 215 -23.57 8.15 -9.44
C GLU A 215 -23.12 7.06 -8.45
N VAL A 216 -21.83 6.70 -8.46
CA VAL A 216 -21.29 5.55 -7.72
C VAL A 216 -20.16 5.92 -6.75
N VAL A 217 -19.44 7.03 -6.99
CA VAL A 217 -18.39 7.49 -6.09
C VAL A 217 -18.68 8.87 -5.52
N LYS A 218 -18.25 9.08 -4.27
CA LYS A 218 -18.32 10.37 -3.60
C LYS A 218 -17.01 11.14 -3.78
N PRO A 219 -17.06 12.45 -4.08
CA PRO A 219 -15.86 13.28 -4.12
C PRO A 219 -15.16 13.36 -2.77
N GLY A 220 -13.82 13.36 -2.78
CA GLY A 220 -13.02 13.44 -1.57
C GLY A 220 -13.10 12.19 -0.68
N SER A 221 -13.64 11.08 -1.19
CA SER A 221 -13.77 9.85 -0.41
C SER A 221 -12.63 8.86 -0.69
N ILE A 222 -12.21 8.15 0.36
CA ILE A 222 -11.27 7.04 0.30
C ILE A 222 -12.04 5.75 0.61
N TYR A 223 -12.10 4.86 -0.37
CA TYR A 223 -12.65 3.53 -0.27
C TYR A 223 -11.51 2.59 0.09
N PHE A 224 -11.62 1.89 1.21
CA PHE A 224 -10.52 1.08 1.71
C PHE A 224 -10.98 -0.31 2.11
N THR A 225 -10.03 -1.24 2.05
CA THR A 225 -10.10 -2.54 2.71
C THR A 225 -8.98 -2.62 3.75
N ASP A 226 -8.81 -3.81 4.33
CA ASP A 226 -7.66 -4.19 5.13
C ASP A 226 -6.37 -3.65 4.55
N VAL A 227 -5.42 -3.33 5.41
CA VAL A 227 -4.05 -2.96 5.03
C VAL A 227 -3.01 -3.80 5.73
N LEU A 228 -3.43 -4.55 6.75
CA LEU A 228 -2.54 -5.35 7.54
C LEU A 228 -2.56 -6.79 7.05
N ARG A 229 -1.37 -7.37 7.09
CA ARG A 229 -1.20 -8.79 6.85
C ARG A 229 -1.98 -9.55 7.89
N PRO A 230 -2.86 -10.51 7.51
CA PRO A 230 -3.35 -11.47 8.48
C PRO A 230 -2.13 -12.11 9.12
N TRP A 231 -2.06 -12.06 10.45
CA TRP A 231 -0.91 -12.53 11.23
C TRP A 231 -0.85 -14.06 11.19
N ILE A 232 -0.46 -14.62 10.05
CA ILE A 232 -0.34 -16.08 9.84
C ILE A 232 1.00 -16.60 10.43
N GLY A 233 1.68 -15.80 11.26
CA GLY A 233 3.08 -16.01 11.63
C GLY A 233 3.34 -16.72 12.96
N PHE A 234 2.39 -16.71 13.89
CA PHE A 234 2.60 -17.27 15.23
C PHE A 234 1.37 -18.05 15.69
N GLY A 235 1.08 -19.21 15.11
CA GLY A 235 0.03 -20.12 15.60
C GLY A 235 -1.40 -19.80 15.12
N ASP A 236 -2.35 -20.65 15.55
CA ASP A 236 -3.78 -20.60 15.21
C ASP A 236 -4.53 -19.47 15.93
N TYR A 237 -3.91 -18.30 16.12
CA TYR A 237 -4.61 -17.19 16.75
C TYR A 237 -5.70 -16.67 15.81
N PRO A 238 -6.91 -16.40 16.33
CA PRO A 238 -7.97 -15.80 15.53
C PRO A 238 -7.46 -14.47 14.98
N CYS A 239 -7.43 -14.32 13.65
CA CYS A 239 -7.18 -13.04 13.03
C CYS A 239 -8.44 -12.19 13.22
N GLY A 240 -8.33 -11.14 14.03
CA GLY A 240 -9.46 -10.29 14.34
C GLY A 240 -9.89 -9.46 13.14
N GLY A 241 -11.06 -9.78 12.58
CA GLY A 241 -11.85 -8.93 11.67
C GLY A 241 -11.23 -8.61 10.31
N HIS A 242 -12.10 -8.30 9.36
CA HIS A 242 -11.76 -7.57 8.14
C HIS A 242 -12.39 -6.18 8.21
N ASP A 243 -11.58 -5.16 7.97
CA ASP A 243 -11.96 -3.77 7.96
C ASP A 243 -12.15 -3.28 6.53
N VAL A 244 -13.35 -2.77 6.24
CA VAL A 244 -13.71 -2.22 4.95
C VAL A 244 -14.61 -1.02 5.17
N GLY A 245 -14.41 0.04 4.38
CA GLY A 245 -15.18 1.24 4.61
C GLY A 245 -14.98 2.34 3.58
N ILE A 246 -15.63 3.45 3.88
CA ILE A 246 -15.54 4.70 3.12
C ILE A 246 -15.22 5.81 4.12
N PHE A 247 -14.11 6.48 3.90
CA PHE A 247 -13.66 7.63 4.67
C PHE A 247 -13.91 8.92 3.88
N ASP A 248 -14.59 9.89 4.47
CA ASP A 248 -14.81 11.22 3.92
C ASP A 248 -13.66 12.12 4.38
N TYR A 249 -12.71 12.35 3.48
CA TYR A 249 -11.47 13.06 3.79
C TYR A 249 -11.72 14.49 4.27
N TRP A 250 -12.79 15.14 3.80
CA TRP A 250 -13.10 16.53 4.15
C TRP A 250 -13.61 16.71 5.56
N LYS A 251 -14.35 15.73 6.06
CA LYS A 251 -14.91 15.78 7.41
C LYS A 251 -14.01 15.13 8.44
N GLN A 252 -12.95 14.46 7.99
CA GLN A 252 -12.15 13.56 8.81
C GLN A 252 -13.06 12.58 9.56
N ASP A 253 -14.09 12.09 8.87
CA ASP A 253 -15.05 11.15 9.40
C ASP A 253 -15.22 9.96 8.44
N GLY A 254 -15.54 8.79 9.00
CA GLY A 254 -15.65 7.56 8.22
C GLY A 254 -16.83 6.72 8.67
N VAL A 255 -17.37 5.94 7.72
CA VAL A 255 -18.28 4.83 8.04
C VAL A 255 -17.52 3.53 7.83
N PHE A 256 -17.33 2.81 8.94
CA PHE A 256 -16.56 1.59 9.02
C PHE A 256 -17.50 0.38 9.09
N VAL A 257 -17.20 -0.67 8.33
CA VAL A 257 -17.90 -1.94 8.43
C VAL A 257 -16.87 -2.99 8.85
N LEU A 258 -16.97 -3.42 10.11
CA LEU A 258 -16.24 -4.58 10.61
C LEU A 258 -16.94 -5.85 10.18
N LEU A 259 -16.29 -6.66 9.35
CA LEU A 259 -16.74 -7.99 9.01
C LEU A 259 -16.06 -8.99 9.96
N SER A 260 -16.80 -9.50 10.95
CA SER A 260 -16.38 -10.63 11.78
C SER A 260 -16.72 -11.94 11.07
N MET A 261 -15.74 -12.83 10.87
CA MET A 261 -15.98 -14.23 10.46
C MET A 261 -16.17 -15.14 11.67
#